data_AF-A0A433UTM8-F1
#
_entry.id   AF-A0A433UTM8-F1
#
_cell.length_a   1.000
_cell.length_b   1.000
_cell.length_c   1.000
_cell.angle_alpha   90.00
_cell.angle_beta   90.00
_cell.angle_gamma   90.00
#
_symmetry.space_group_name_H-M   'P 1'
#
loop_
_entity.id
_entity.type
_entity.pdbx_description
1 polymer ?
#
loop_
_entity_poly.entity_id
_entity_poly.type
_entity_poly.pdbx_seq_one_letter_code
_entity_poly.pdbx_strand_id
1 'polypeptide(L)'
;MLRFAYKFKPLEICQALRKVFGLPNVYLTNEKLILQVIEWHENGVDLADAFHLASSNHCLEFYTFDEKFIKKSQNLSNSTVKKPDL
;
A
#
# COMPACT_ATOMS: atom_id res chain seq x y z
N MET A 1 5.16 1.87 -11.19
CA MET A 1 5.05 1.87 -12.66
C MET A 1 3.82 2.59 -13.20
N LEU A 2 2.60 2.31 -12.71
CA LEU A 2 1.36 2.93 -13.23
C LEU A 2 1.39 4.46 -13.29
N ARG A 3 1.82 5.09 -12.19
CA ARG A 3 1.93 6.54 -12.07
C ARG A 3 3.03 7.14 -12.94
N PHE A 4 4.12 6.41 -13.17
CA PHE A 4 5.28 6.91 -13.91
C PHE A 4 5.11 6.72 -15.43
N ALA A 5 4.76 5.50 -15.86
CA ALA A 5 4.65 5.15 -17.26
C ALA A 5 3.35 5.67 -17.89
N TYR A 6 2.23 5.62 -17.16
CA TYR A 6 0.91 5.96 -17.69
C TYR A 6 0.34 7.27 -17.11
N LYS A 7 1.09 7.94 -16.23
CA LYS A 7 0.73 9.25 -15.63
C LYS A 7 -0.61 9.25 -14.88
N PHE A 8 -1.11 8.09 -14.46
CA PHE A 8 -2.32 8.00 -13.65
C PHE A 8 -2.10 8.64 -12.27
N LYS A 9 -3.12 9.37 -11.81
CA LYS A 9 -3.24 9.88 -10.46
C LYS A 9 -3.60 8.74 -9.49
N PRO A 10 -3.23 8.84 -8.20
CA PRO A 10 -3.57 7.81 -7.20
C PRO A 10 -5.06 7.46 -7.18
N LEU A 11 -5.93 8.48 -7.24
CA LEU A 11 -7.37 8.29 -7.25
C LEU A 11 -7.86 7.48 -8.47
N GLU A 12 -7.27 7.71 -9.66
CA GLU A 12 -7.64 6.97 -10.87
C GLU A 12 -7.28 5.49 -10.74
N ILE A 13 -6.13 5.19 -10.11
CA ILE A 13 -5.70 3.82 -9.82
C ILE A 13 -6.66 3.18 -8.82
N CYS A 14 -6.97 3.84 -7.71
CA CYS A 14 -7.90 3.30 -6.70
C CYS A 14 -9.28 3.04 -7.29
N GLN A 15 -9.81 3.94 -8.11
CA GLN A 15 -11.10 3.77 -8.78
C GLN A 15 -11.08 2.59 -9.76
N ALA A 16 -10.02 2.44 -10.56
CA ALA A 16 -9.89 1.32 -11.48
C ALA A 16 -9.84 -0.02 -10.73
N LEU A 17 -9.05 -0.10 -9.65
CA LEU A 17 -8.95 -1.30 -8.82
C LEU A 17 -10.28 -1.65 -8.16
N ARG A 18 -10.99 -0.67 -7.56
CA ARG A 18 -12.33 -0.89 -7.00
C ARG A 18 -13.33 -1.43 -8.03
N LYS A 19 -13.28 -0.93 -9.27
CA LYS A 19 -14.13 -1.45 -10.36
C LYS A 19 -13.81 -2.91 -10.69
N VAL A 20 -12.53 -3.26 -10.81
CA VAL A 20 -12.11 -4.64 -11.09
C VAL A 20 -12.50 -5.57 -9.94
N PHE A 21 -12.26 -5.16 -8.71
CA PHE A 21 -12.56 -5.96 -7.51
C PHE A 21 -14.06 -6.10 -7.24
N GLY A 22 -14.88 -5.17 -7.72
CA GLY A 22 -16.34 -5.24 -7.64
C GLY A 22 -17.00 -6.14 -8.69
N LEU A 23 -16.24 -6.79 -9.57
CA LEU A 23 -16.80 -7.70 -10.58
C LEU A 23 -17.20 -9.03 -9.92
N PRO A 24 -18.33 -9.65 -10.34
CA PRO A 24 -18.89 -10.84 -9.69
C PRO A 24 -18.00 -12.09 -9.75
N ASN A 25 -17.04 -12.12 -10.69
CA ASN A 25 -16.12 -13.25 -10.91
C ASN A 25 -14.68 -12.96 -10.47
N VAL A 26 -14.46 -11.85 -9.75
CA VAL A 26 -13.15 -11.49 -9.21
C VAL A 26 -13.17 -11.70 -7.71
N TYR A 27 -12.29 -12.58 -7.24
CA TYR A 27 -12.16 -12.92 -5.83
C TYR A 27 -10.81 -12.44 -5.31
N LEU A 28 -10.80 -11.83 -4.13
CA LEU A 28 -9.58 -11.35 -3.49
C LEU A 28 -9.15 -12.33 -2.41
N THR A 29 -7.88 -12.75 -2.44
CA THR A 29 -7.32 -13.66 -1.43
C THR A 29 -7.37 -13.08 -0.02
N ASN A 30 -7.20 -11.76 0.12
CA ASN A 30 -7.25 -11.07 1.41
C ASN A 30 -7.92 -9.70 1.25
N GLU A 31 -9.25 -9.69 1.23
CA GLU A 31 -10.08 -8.50 1.04
C GLU A 31 -9.74 -7.36 2.01
N LYS A 32 -9.51 -7.68 3.30
CA LYS A 32 -9.19 -6.68 4.33
C LYS A 32 -7.86 -5.99 4.07
N LEU A 33 -6.84 -6.75 3.68
CA LEU A 33 -5.53 -6.21 3.31
C LEU A 33 -5.67 -5.32 2.08
N ILE A 34 -6.37 -5.77 1.05
CA ILE A 34 -6.58 -5.00 -0.18
C ILE A 34 -7.34 -3.69 0.12
N LEU A 35 -8.36 -3.73 0.97
CA LEU A 35 -9.08 -2.52 1.39
C LEU A 35 -8.13 -1.50 2.03
N GLN A 36 -7.30 -1.91 3.00
CA GLN A 36 -6.32 -1.03 3.64
C GLN A 36 -5.33 -0.44 2.64
N VAL A 37 -4.83 -1.26 1.71
CA VAL A 37 -3.90 -0.80 0.67
C VAL A 37 -4.53 0.30 -0.19
N ILE A 38 -5.79 0.12 -0.60
CA ILE A 38 -6.51 1.11 -1.39
C ILE A 38 -6.73 2.41 -0.59
N GLU A 39 -7.11 2.31 0.68
CA GLU A 39 -7.30 3.46 1.56
C GLU A 39 -6.00 4.25 1.76
N TRP A 40 -4.88 3.57 2.05
CA TRP A 40 -3.59 4.25 2.21
C TRP A 40 -3.07 4.86 0.90
N HIS A 41 -3.27 4.17 -0.24
CA HIS A 41 -2.85 4.71 -1.52
C HIS A 41 -3.65 5.95 -1.90
N GLU A 42 -4.95 5.95 -1.64
CA GLU A 42 -5.84 7.11 -1.85
C GLU A 42 -5.41 8.31 -0.99
N ASN A 43 -4.89 8.06 0.21
CA ASN A 43 -4.34 9.08 1.12
C ASN A 43 -2.85 9.42 0.85
N GLY A 44 -2.26 8.93 -0.24
CA GLY A 44 -0.97 9.42 -0.74
C GLY A 44 0.27 8.55 -0.41
N VAL A 45 0.08 7.36 0.16
CA VAL A 45 1.14 6.33 0.23
C VAL A 45 1.38 5.78 -1.18
N ASP A 46 2.61 5.40 -1.55
CA ASP A 46 2.78 4.71 -2.83
C ASP A 46 2.10 3.33 -2.78
N LEU A 47 1.57 2.85 -3.92
CA LEU A 47 0.79 1.61 -3.92
C LEU A 47 1.63 0.42 -3.47
N ALA A 48 2.91 0.35 -3.88
CA ALA A 48 3.80 -0.74 -3.48
C ALA A 48 4.13 -0.67 -1.98
N ASP A 49 4.42 0.53 -1.47
CA ASP A 49 4.66 0.78 -0.05
C ASP A 49 3.45 0.37 0.81
N ALA A 50 2.23 0.70 0.36
CA ALA A 50 1.00 0.31 1.04
C ALA A 50 0.85 -1.21 1.09
N PHE A 51 1.15 -1.93 0.00
CA PHE A 51 1.17 -3.39 -0.03
C PHE A 51 2.20 -3.98 0.93
N HIS A 52 3.43 -3.46 0.92
CA HIS A 52 4.48 -3.91 1.83
C HIS A 52 4.08 -3.73 3.29
N LEU A 53 3.54 -2.56 3.63
CA LEU A 53 3.09 -2.25 4.99
C LEU A 53 1.94 -3.15 5.44
N ALA A 54 0.94 -3.35 4.57
CA ALA A 54 -0.24 -4.14 4.94
C ALA A 54 0.11 -5.62 5.08
N SER A 55 1.04 -6.11 4.25
CA SER A 55 1.54 -7.48 4.30
C SER A 55 2.42 -7.73 5.52
N SER A 56 3.12 -6.70 6.02
CA SER A 56 4.01 -6.80 7.19
C SER A 56 3.29 -6.60 8.53
N ASN A 57 1.96 -6.49 8.56
CA ASN A 57 1.19 -6.31 9.81
C ASN A 57 1.41 -7.43 10.86
N HIS A 58 1.95 -8.58 10.46
CA HIS A 58 2.32 -9.67 11.36
C HIS A 58 3.68 -9.48 12.03
N CYS A 59 4.47 -8.51 11.57
CA CYS A 59 5.77 -8.14 12.13
C CYS A 59 5.63 -6.94 13.06
N LEU A 60 6.47 -6.89 14.09
CA LEU A 60 6.61 -5.68 14.93
C LEU A 60 7.38 -4.58 14.20
N GLU A 61 8.32 -4.96 13.32
CA GLU A 61 9.22 -4.05 12.63
C GLU A 61 9.38 -4.44 11.15
N PHE A 62 9.37 -3.44 10.28
CA PHE A 62 9.67 -3.57 8.86
C PHE A 62 10.88 -2.72 8.51
N TYR A 63 11.91 -3.38 7.98
CA TYR A 63 13.17 -2.71 7.67
C TYR A 63 13.25 -2.34 6.19
N THR A 64 13.56 -1.08 5.90
CA THR A 64 13.76 -0.58 4.53
C THR A 64 14.81 0.51 4.48
N PHE A 65 15.46 0.67 3.33
CA PHE A 65 16.35 1.79 3.05
C PHE A 65 15.62 2.98 2.40
N ASP A 66 14.33 2.82 2.05
CA ASP A 66 13.53 3.91 1.50
C ASP A 66 13.06 4.87 2.61
N GLU A 67 13.76 6.00 2.74
CA GLU A 67 13.43 7.04 3.71
C GLU A 67 12.08 7.71 3.47
N LYS A 68 11.59 7.74 2.22
CA LYS A 68 10.26 8.29 1.92
C LYS A 68 9.19 7.32 2.42
N PHE A 69 9.40 6.02 2.24
CA PHE A 69 8.50 5.00 2.79
C PHE A 69 8.45 5.09 4.31
N ILE A 70 9.60 5.08 5.00
CA ILE A 70 9.69 5.22 6.47
C ILE A 70 8.85 6.40 6.98
N LYS A 71 8.96 7.57 6.34
CA LYS A 71 8.21 8.77 6.74
C LYS A 71 6.72 8.64 6.49
N LYS A 72 6.32 8.07 5.35
CA LYS A 72 4.90 7.95 4.96
C LYS A 72 4.15 6.86 5.72
N SER A 73 4.84 5.83 6.20
CA SER A 73 4.24 4.73 6.97
C SER A 73 3.98 5.06 8.44
N GLN A 74 4.47 6.21 8.93
CA GLN A 74 4.31 6.59 10.33
C GLN A 74 2.83 6.65 10.71
N ASN A 75 2.46 5.97 11.79
CA ASN A 75 1.09 5.90 12.34
C ASN A 75 0.04 5.23 11.44
N LEU A 76 0.44 4.54 10.38
CA LEU A 76 -0.50 3.82 9.52
C LEU A 76 -0.75 2.38 9.94
N SER A 77 0.22 1.74 10.59
CA SER A 77 0.12 0.32 10.98
C SER A 77 0.76 0.05 12.33
N ASN A 78 0.53 -1.15 12.86
CA ASN A 78 1.17 -1.63 14.09
C ASN A 78 2.66 -1.99 13.88
N SER A 79 3.07 -2.24 12.64
CA SER A 79 4.47 -2.51 12.30
C SER A 79 5.24 -1.20 12.21
N THR A 80 6.31 -1.07 12.98
CA THR A 80 7.21 0.08 12.92
C THR A 80 8.12 -0.04 11.70
N VAL A 81 8.04 0.92 10.77
CA VAL A 81 8.93 0.95 9.60
C VAL A 81 10.17 1.77 9.94
N LYS A 82 11.36 1.17 9.80
CA LYS A 82 12.63 1.85 10.12
C LYS A 82 13.79 1.40 9.24
N LYS A 83 14.90 2.13 9.33
CA LYS A 83 16.16 1.78 8.66
C LYS A 83 16.89 0.69 9.48
N PRO A 84 17.60 -0.26 8.85
CA PRO A 84 18.47 -1.18 9.56
C PRO A 84 19.58 -0.45 10.32
N ASP A 85 19.90 -0.93 11.52
CA ASP A 85 21.10 -0.53 12.26
C ASP A 85 22.30 -1.20 11.57
N LEU A 86 23.16 -0.40 10.94
CA LEU A 86 24.41 -0.84 10.29
C LEU A 86 25.60 -0.52 11.19
#